data_AF-K3YDQ4-F1
#
_entry.id   AF-K3YDQ4-F1
#
_cell.length_a   1.000
_cell.length_b   1.000
_cell.length_c   1.000
_cell.angle_alpha   90.00
_cell.angle_beta   90.00
_cell.angle_gamma   90.00
#
_symmetry.space_group_name_H-M   'P 1'
#
loop_
_entity.id
_entity.type
_entity.pdbx_description
1 polymer ?
#
loop_
_entity_poly.entity_id
_entity_poly.type
_entity_poly.pdbx_seq_one_letter_code
_entity_poly.pdbx_strand_id
1 'polypeptide(L)'
;MTVMSKLAGAALQASLMALLAVLLPPYYVWKLTTYLLGAVFPEDVAGKVVLITGASSGIGEHLAYEYAKRRAYLALVARREMSLREVGDRALGLGSPGVLVLPADVSKPEDCEKFIDDTIRYFGRLDHLVNNASIWQVCMFEEVEDVNHFRTLMDINFWGHVYPTRLAIPHLKKTHGRIVGVTSNSSYIFIGRNTFYNASKAAALNFYDTLRMELGGDIRITEVVPGVVESEITKGKILTKEGEMKVDQDERDAILGPTPAEPVGDFARAVVRDVCRGARYVFEPRWYMGVYLLRVCLPEVLAWNSRLLTVGRAGATSTTDTLGKWLVELPGVRRAVQPPSLRSPEIKEQ
;
A
#
# COMPACT_ATOMS: atom_id res chain seq x y z
N MET A 1 -7.58 -7.49 41.82
CA MET A 1 -6.90 -8.65 41.17
C MET A 1 -6.02 -9.35 42.20
N THR A 2 -6.26 -10.63 42.47
CA THR A 2 -5.52 -11.42 43.46
C THR A 2 -4.10 -11.76 42.96
N VAL A 3 -3.13 -11.97 43.86
CA VAL A 3 -1.75 -12.39 43.50
C VAL A 3 -1.76 -13.63 42.61
N MET A 4 -2.70 -14.56 42.87
CA MET A 4 -2.91 -15.77 42.08
C MET A 4 -3.28 -15.48 40.62
N SER A 5 -4.09 -14.45 40.35
CA SER A 5 -4.44 -14.03 38.98
C SER A 5 -3.23 -13.47 38.21
N LYS A 6 -2.31 -12.76 38.90
CA LYS A 6 -1.09 -12.25 38.29
C LYS A 6 -0.09 -13.37 37.97
N LEU A 7 0.05 -14.34 38.87
CA LEU A 7 0.91 -15.51 38.68
C LEU A 7 0.40 -16.41 37.55
N ALA A 8 -0.91 -16.65 37.47
CA ALA A 8 -1.53 -17.39 36.37
C ALA A 8 -1.31 -16.69 35.01
N GLY A 9 -1.43 -15.36 34.97
CA GLY A 9 -1.13 -14.55 33.78
C GLY A 9 0.34 -14.68 33.34
N ALA A 10 1.28 -14.59 34.28
CA ALA A 10 2.71 -14.75 33.99
C ALA A 10 3.06 -16.16 33.50
N ALA A 11 2.48 -17.20 34.12
CA ALA A 11 2.67 -18.58 33.70
C ALA A 11 2.10 -18.84 32.29
N LEU A 12 0.93 -18.27 31.98
CA LEU A 12 0.34 -18.35 30.64
C LEU A 12 1.22 -17.64 29.59
N GLN A 13 1.75 -16.46 29.91
CA GLN A 13 2.68 -15.75 29.03
C GLN A 13 3.95 -16.57 28.75
N ALA A 14 4.57 -17.13 29.80
CA ALA A 14 5.75 -17.98 29.64
C ALA A 14 5.45 -19.23 28.78
N SER A 15 4.27 -19.84 28.98
CA SER A 15 3.83 -21.01 28.22
C SER A 15 3.59 -20.67 26.73
N LEU A 16 2.98 -19.52 26.43
CA LEU A 16 2.77 -19.04 25.06
C LEU A 16 4.11 -18.75 24.36
N MET A 17 5.09 -18.17 25.07
CA MET A 17 6.42 -17.92 24.52
C MET A 17 7.18 -19.22 24.24
N ALA A 18 7.11 -20.20 25.14
CA ALA A 18 7.69 -21.53 24.91
C ALA A 18 7.02 -22.25 23.71
N LEU A 19 5.69 -22.18 23.61
CA LEU A 19 4.94 -22.73 22.48
C LEU A 19 5.36 -22.07 21.16
N LEU A 20 5.55 -20.75 21.14
CA LEU A 20 6.03 -20.03 19.96
C LEU A 20 7.41 -20.53 19.52
N ALA A 21 8.36 -20.74 20.45
CA ALA A 21 9.68 -21.26 20.13
C ALA A 21 9.63 -22.67 19.49
N VAL A 22 8.66 -23.51 19.89
CA VAL A 22 8.45 -24.84 19.32
C VAL A 22 7.75 -24.79 17.95
N LEU A 23 6.77 -23.89 17.77
CA LEU A 23 5.98 -23.80 16.54
C LEU A 23 6.68 -23.03 15.41
N LEU A 24 7.57 -22.09 15.73
CA LEU A 24 8.24 -21.26 14.72
C LEU A 24 9.06 -22.09 13.70
N PRO A 25 9.93 -23.04 14.10
CA PRO A 25 10.71 -23.81 13.13
C PRO A 25 9.87 -24.59 12.10
N PRO A 26 8.88 -25.44 12.48
CA PRO A 26 8.06 -26.16 11.50
C PRO A 26 7.20 -25.19 10.67
N TYR A 27 6.71 -24.10 11.25
CA TYR A 27 6.01 -23.05 10.51
C TYR A 27 6.89 -22.42 9.42
N TYR A 28 8.15 -22.12 9.71
CA TYR A 28 9.07 -21.54 8.72
C TYR A 28 9.50 -22.55 7.65
N VAL A 29 9.60 -23.84 7.99
CA VAL A 29 9.77 -24.90 6.99
C VAL A 29 8.58 -24.92 6.04
N TRP A 30 7.35 -24.93 6.56
CA TRP A 30 6.14 -24.87 5.75
C TRP A 30 6.06 -23.59 4.90
N LYS A 31 6.40 -22.43 5.47
CA LYS A 31 6.44 -21.15 4.76
C LYS A 31 7.50 -21.13 3.65
N LEU A 32 8.67 -21.73 3.88
CA LEU A 32 9.69 -21.89 2.85
C LEU A 32 9.22 -22.82 1.73
N THR A 33 8.63 -23.97 2.07
CA THR A 33 8.10 -24.92 1.10
C THR A 33 7.03 -24.28 0.22
N THR A 34 6.07 -23.57 0.81
CA THR A 34 5.02 -22.86 0.06
C THR A 34 5.58 -21.74 -0.82
N TYR A 35 6.59 -21.01 -0.34
CA TYR A 35 7.32 -20.02 -1.16
C TYR A 35 8.01 -20.67 -2.36
N LEU A 36 8.71 -21.79 -2.17
CA LEU A 36 9.40 -22.51 -3.23
C LEU A 36 8.41 -23.09 -4.25
N LEU A 37 7.29 -23.67 -3.79
CA LEU A 37 6.23 -24.14 -4.68
C LEU A 37 5.64 -23.01 -5.52
N GLY A 38 5.35 -21.85 -4.92
CA GLY A 38 4.88 -20.68 -5.67
C GLY A 38 5.89 -20.17 -6.69
N ALA A 39 7.19 -20.30 -6.40
CA ALA A 39 8.26 -19.93 -7.34
C ALA A 39 8.37 -20.90 -8.53
N VAL A 40 8.10 -22.19 -8.33
CA VAL A 40 8.11 -23.22 -9.38
C VAL A 40 6.82 -23.21 -10.19
N PHE A 41 5.68 -22.95 -9.55
CA PHE A 41 4.35 -22.94 -10.16
C PHE A 41 3.68 -21.56 -10.01
N PRO A 42 4.24 -20.50 -10.61
CA PRO A 42 3.59 -19.20 -10.61
C PRO A 42 2.29 -19.25 -11.43
N GLU A 43 1.31 -18.49 -11.00
CA GLU A 43 0.09 -18.24 -11.75
C GLU A 43 0.43 -17.52 -13.07
N ASP A 44 0.02 -18.11 -14.20
CA ASP A 44 0.02 -17.44 -15.48
C ASP A 44 -1.15 -16.45 -15.55
N VAL A 45 -0.85 -15.22 -15.94
CA VAL A 45 -1.81 -14.12 -16.09
C VAL A 45 -2.05 -13.73 -17.55
N ALA A 46 -1.43 -14.44 -18.51
CA ALA A 46 -1.73 -14.26 -19.91
C ALA A 46 -3.21 -14.51 -20.20
N GLY A 47 -3.87 -13.55 -20.85
CA GLY A 47 -5.29 -13.60 -21.16
C GLY A 47 -6.25 -13.38 -19.97
N LYS A 48 -5.74 -13.15 -18.76
CA LYS A 48 -6.56 -12.76 -17.59
C LYS A 48 -6.90 -11.28 -17.62
N VAL A 49 -8.01 -10.93 -16.99
CA VAL A 49 -8.47 -9.53 -16.85
C VAL A 49 -8.09 -8.99 -15.48
N VAL A 50 -7.29 -7.93 -15.49
CA VAL A 50 -6.78 -7.26 -14.28
C VAL A 50 -7.32 -5.84 -14.23
N LEU A 51 -8.14 -5.54 -13.22
CA LEU A 51 -8.62 -4.18 -12.95
C LEU A 51 -7.71 -3.51 -11.93
N ILE A 52 -7.18 -2.32 -12.25
CA ILE A 52 -6.25 -1.59 -11.38
C ILE A 52 -6.81 -0.20 -11.07
N THR A 53 -7.01 0.11 -9.79
CA THR A 53 -7.40 1.46 -9.34
C THR A 53 -6.18 2.32 -9.05
N GLY A 54 -6.31 3.64 -9.27
CA GLY A 54 -5.17 4.57 -9.16
C GLY A 54 -4.08 4.32 -10.20
N ALA A 55 -4.46 3.88 -11.40
CA ALA A 55 -3.53 3.43 -12.44
C ALA A 55 -2.86 4.57 -13.25
N SER A 56 -3.24 5.82 -13.04
CA SER A 56 -2.73 6.96 -13.84
C SER A 56 -1.31 7.41 -13.49
N SER A 57 -0.75 6.97 -12.37
CA SER A 57 0.59 7.36 -11.92
C SER A 57 1.20 6.39 -10.91
N GLY A 58 2.52 6.44 -10.75
CA GLY A 58 3.24 5.81 -9.65
C GLY A 58 3.06 4.29 -9.62
N ILE A 59 2.76 3.73 -8.43
CA ILE A 59 2.65 2.28 -8.26
C ILE A 59 1.61 1.67 -9.22
N GLY A 60 0.42 2.23 -9.33
CA GLY A 60 -0.65 1.68 -10.18
C GLY A 60 -0.28 1.63 -11.66
N GLU A 61 0.38 2.67 -12.17
CA GLU A 61 0.91 2.73 -13.54
C GLU A 61 1.94 1.63 -13.79
N HIS A 62 2.90 1.46 -12.89
CA HIS A 62 3.94 0.45 -13.06
C HIS A 62 3.44 -0.98 -12.84
N LEU A 63 2.42 -1.18 -11.98
CA LEU A 63 1.71 -2.45 -11.88
C LEU A 63 1.01 -2.78 -13.21
N ALA A 64 0.35 -1.80 -13.85
CA ALA A 64 -0.25 -1.99 -15.17
C ALA A 64 0.79 -2.43 -16.21
N TYR A 65 1.97 -1.80 -16.23
CA TYR A 65 3.07 -2.18 -17.12
C TYR A 65 3.60 -3.59 -16.86
N GLU A 66 3.71 -4.02 -15.60
CA GLU A 66 4.18 -5.35 -15.27
C GLU A 66 3.14 -6.44 -15.60
N TYR A 67 1.85 -6.16 -15.45
CA TYR A 67 0.80 -7.06 -15.95
C TYR A 67 0.74 -7.09 -17.49
N ALA A 68 0.93 -5.95 -18.16
CA ALA A 68 0.98 -5.85 -19.62
C ALA A 68 2.09 -6.71 -20.23
N LYS A 69 3.31 -6.66 -19.67
CA LYS A 69 4.44 -7.51 -20.07
C LYS A 69 4.14 -9.01 -19.96
N ARG A 70 3.17 -9.37 -19.12
CA ARG A 70 2.69 -10.75 -18.91
C ARG A 70 1.42 -11.06 -19.71
N ARG A 71 1.08 -10.22 -20.69
CA ARG A 71 -0.05 -10.40 -21.63
C ARG A 71 -1.43 -10.49 -20.96
N ALA A 72 -1.61 -9.82 -19.83
CA ALA A 72 -2.92 -9.64 -19.21
C ALA A 72 -3.71 -8.54 -19.93
N TYR A 73 -5.04 -8.70 -20.01
CA TYR A 73 -5.96 -7.62 -20.34
C TYR A 73 -6.10 -6.68 -19.14
N LEU A 74 -6.20 -5.37 -19.39
CA LEU A 74 -6.21 -4.38 -18.31
C LEU A 74 -7.48 -3.53 -18.35
N ALA A 75 -8.10 -3.34 -17.19
CA ALA A 75 -9.06 -2.27 -16.95
C ALA A 75 -8.41 -1.25 -16.00
N LEU A 76 -8.16 -0.03 -16.50
CA LEU A 76 -7.39 0.99 -15.79
C LEU A 76 -8.33 2.08 -15.27
N VAL A 77 -8.35 2.24 -13.94
CA VAL A 77 -9.25 3.15 -13.24
C VAL A 77 -8.46 4.24 -12.52
N ALA A 78 -8.82 5.50 -12.78
CA ALA A 78 -8.38 6.69 -12.06
C ALA A 78 -9.18 7.91 -12.53
N ARG A 79 -9.04 9.06 -11.88
CA ARG A 79 -9.77 10.29 -12.27
C ARG A 79 -9.22 11.00 -13.51
N ARG A 80 -7.93 10.85 -13.78
CA ARG A 80 -7.20 11.56 -14.85
C ARG A 80 -7.23 10.78 -16.15
N GLU A 81 -8.16 11.11 -17.02
CA GLU A 81 -8.39 10.39 -18.27
C GLU A 81 -7.16 10.42 -19.20
N MET A 82 -6.55 11.59 -19.40
CA MET A 82 -5.39 11.71 -20.31
C MET A 82 -4.21 10.87 -19.84
N SER A 83 -3.85 10.99 -18.56
CA SER A 83 -2.83 10.14 -17.95
C SER A 83 -3.16 8.65 -18.05
N LEU A 84 -4.42 8.24 -17.90
CA LEU A 84 -4.83 6.83 -18.08
C LEU A 84 -4.67 6.36 -19.51
N ARG A 85 -5.00 7.19 -20.50
CA ARG A 85 -4.84 6.87 -21.93
C ARG A 85 -3.37 6.64 -22.26
N GLU A 86 -2.47 7.51 -21.79
CA GLU A 86 -1.02 7.33 -21.95
C GLU A 86 -0.52 6.01 -21.32
N VAL A 87 -1.00 5.69 -20.11
CA VAL A 87 -0.66 4.41 -19.46
C VAL A 87 -1.22 3.23 -20.26
N GLY A 88 -2.44 3.36 -20.81
CA GLY A 88 -3.05 2.34 -21.65
C GLY A 88 -2.29 2.09 -22.95
N ASP A 89 -1.94 3.14 -23.68
CA ASP A 89 -1.17 3.06 -24.93
C ASP A 89 0.19 2.42 -24.69
N ARG A 90 0.87 2.81 -23.60
CA ARG A 90 2.14 2.19 -23.21
C ARG A 90 1.97 0.74 -22.79
N ALA A 91 0.90 0.39 -22.08
CA ALA A 91 0.61 -1.00 -21.71
C ALA A 91 0.33 -1.88 -22.95
N LEU A 92 -0.38 -1.37 -23.96
CA LEU A 92 -0.54 -2.06 -25.25
C LEU A 92 0.84 -2.29 -25.91
N GLY A 93 1.68 -1.25 -25.98
CA GLY A 93 3.04 -1.36 -26.52
C GLY A 93 3.97 -2.32 -25.76
N LEU A 94 3.69 -2.56 -24.47
CA LEU A 94 4.42 -3.51 -23.62
C LEU A 94 3.92 -4.97 -23.73
N GLY A 95 2.82 -5.21 -24.45
CA GLY A 95 2.32 -6.55 -24.74
C GLY A 95 0.96 -6.91 -24.16
N SER A 96 0.23 -5.94 -23.57
CA SER A 96 -1.17 -6.17 -23.21
C SER A 96 -2.01 -6.46 -24.48
N PRO A 97 -2.83 -7.53 -24.52
CA PRO A 97 -3.68 -7.80 -25.67
C PRO A 97 -4.87 -6.83 -25.78
N GLY A 98 -5.19 -6.10 -24.71
CA GLY A 98 -6.28 -5.11 -24.72
C GLY A 98 -6.34 -4.31 -23.42
N VAL A 99 -6.71 -3.04 -23.55
CA VAL A 99 -6.82 -2.11 -22.42
C VAL A 99 -8.15 -1.35 -22.49
N LEU A 100 -8.86 -1.32 -21.37
CA LEU A 100 -10.05 -0.52 -21.15
C LEU A 100 -9.71 0.63 -20.18
N VAL A 101 -9.90 1.86 -20.63
CA VAL A 101 -9.67 3.07 -19.82
C VAL A 101 -10.98 3.52 -19.19
N LEU A 102 -11.01 3.67 -17.87
CA LEU A 102 -12.21 3.96 -17.09
C LEU A 102 -11.97 5.16 -16.15
N PRO A 103 -12.24 6.40 -16.62
CA PRO A 103 -12.20 7.58 -15.77
C PRO A 103 -13.27 7.50 -14.68
N ALA A 104 -12.84 7.40 -13.42
CA ALA A 104 -13.75 7.22 -12.28
C ALA A 104 -13.09 7.59 -10.94
N ASP A 105 -13.92 7.94 -9.96
CA ASP A 105 -13.52 8.21 -8.58
C ASP A 105 -13.90 7.05 -7.66
N VAL A 106 -12.91 6.41 -7.04
CA VAL A 106 -13.14 5.28 -6.14
C VAL A 106 -13.87 5.68 -4.84
N SER A 107 -13.90 6.97 -4.51
CA SER A 107 -14.65 7.46 -3.35
C SER A 107 -16.17 7.45 -3.58
N LYS A 108 -16.62 7.27 -4.84
CA LYS A 108 -18.04 7.27 -5.21
C LYS A 108 -18.52 5.84 -5.47
N PRO A 109 -19.50 5.34 -4.70
CA PRO A 109 -20.05 4.00 -4.91
C PRO A 109 -20.57 3.75 -6.33
N GLU A 110 -21.20 4.76 -6.95
CA GLU A 110 -21.81 4.67 -8.29
C GLU A 110 -20.75 4.52 -9.38
N ASP A 111 -19.63 5.23 -9.24
CA ASP A 111 -18.48 5.09 -10.14
C ASP A 111 -17.87 3.68 -10.01
N CYS A 112 -17.82 3.14 -8.79
CA CYS A 112 -17.34 1.78 -8.51
C CYS A 112 -18.20 0.69 -9.16
N GLU A 113 -19.52 0.83 -9.06
CA GLU A 113 -20.46 -0.05 -9.74
C GLU A 113 -20.25 0.00 -11.26
N LYS A 114 -20.22 1.23 -11.81
CA LYS A 114 -20.05 1.45 -13.24
C LYS A 114 -18.76 0.84 -13.78
N PHE A 115 -17.59 1.06 -13.16
CA PHE A 115 -16.34 0.55 -13.72
C PHE A 115 -16.22 -0.99 -13.60
N ILE A 116 -16.87 -1.61 -12.61
CA ILE A 116 -16.94 -3.07 -12.51
C ILE A 116 -17.82 -3.60 -13.64
N ASP A 117 -19.01 -3.05 -13.81
CA ASP A 117 -19.94 -3.45 -14.87
C ASP A 117 -19.35 -3.23 -16.27
N ASP A 118 -18.68 -2.10 -16.50
CA ASP A 118 -17.98 -1.79 -17.75
C ASP A 118 -16.90 -2.84 -18.04
N THR A 119 -16.13 -3.24 -17.02
CA THR A 119 -15.08 -4.28 -17.13
C THR A 119 -15.68 -5.63 -17.51
N ILE A 120 -16.76 -6.04 -16.83
CA ILE A 120 -17.44 -7.31 -17.10
C ILE A 120 -18.12 -7.31 -18.46
N ARG A 121 -18.76 -6.21 -18.86
CA ARG A 121 -19.39 -6.08 -20.16
C ARG A 121 -18.38 -6.12 -21.30
N TYR A 122 -17.21 -5.50 -21.13
CA TYR A 122 -16.19 -5.43 -22.18
C TYR A 122 -15.39 -6.73 -22.30
N PHE A 123 -14.92 -7.30 -21.19
CA PHE A 123 -14.06 -8.50 -21.21
C PHE A 123 -14.77 -9.81 -20.89
N GLY A 124 -16.01 -9.77 -20.38
CA GLY A 124 -16.79 -10.95 -19.98
C GLY A 124 -16.36 -11.59 -18.65
N ARG A 125 -15.28 -11.11 -18.02
CA ARG A 125 -14.70 -11.70 -16.81
C ARG A 125 -13.87 -10.69 -16.01
N LEU A 126 -13.56 -11.05 -14.76
CA LEU A 126 -12.58 -10.37 -13.92
C LEU A 126 -11.77 -11.43 -13.16
N ASP A 127 -10.45 -11.37 -13.26
CA ASP A 127 -9.56 -12.34 -12.62
C ASP A 127 -8.82 -11.73 -11.43
N HIS A 128 -8.27 -10.51 -11.59
CA HIS A 128 -7.58 -9.80 -10.52
C HIS A 128 -8.21 -8.42 -10.30
N LEU A 129 -8.55 -8.08 -9.06
CA LEU A 129 -8.85 -6.72 -8.63
C LEU A 129 -7.67 -6.16 -7.84
N VAL A 130 -7.01 -5.11 -8.35
CA VAL A 130 -5.91 -4.42 -7.69
C VAL A 130 -6.40 -3.08 -7.16
N ASN A 131 -6.69 -3.05 -5.85
CA ASN A 131 -7.04 -1.82 -5.15
C ASN A 131 -5.76 -1.09 -4.72
N ASN A 132 -5.42 -0.03 -5.44
CA ASN A 132 -4.19 0.73 -5.24
C ASN A 132 -4.40 2.23 -5.02
N ALA A 133 -5.54 2.79 -5.45
CA ALA A 133 -5.84 4.21 -5.29
C ALA A 133 -5.64 4.68 -3.84
N SER A 134 -4.85 5.73 -3.65
CA SER A 134 -4.56 6.27 -2.33
C SER A 134 -4.11 7.72 -2.39
N ILE A 135 -4.37 8.46 -1.32
CA ILE A 135 -3.79 9.77 -1.04
C ILE A 135 -3.10 9.75 0.33
N TRP A 136 -2.17 10.68 0.55
CA TRP A 136 -1.32 10.72 1.74
C TRP A 136 -1.54 12.03 2.50
N GLN A 137 -1.85 11.94 3.80
CA GLN A 137 -2.00 13.10 4.68
C GLN A 137 -0.72 13.32 5.47
N VAL A 138 -0.28 14.58 5.55
CA VAL A 138 0.90 15.00 6.31
C VAL A 138 0.60 16.30 7.04
N CYS A 139 0.46 16.22 8.36
CA CYS A 139 0.38 17.34 9.31
C CYS A 139 0.35 16.80 10.75
N MET A 140 0.73 17.63 11.73
CA MET A 140 0.50 17.29 13.13
C MET A 140 -1.01 17.36 13.43
N PHE A 141 -1.49 16.45 14.28
CA PHE A 141 -2.92 16.41 14.61
C PHE A 141 -3.39 17.69 15.32
N GLU A 142 -2.52 18.33 16.10
CA GLU A 142 -2.81 19.61 16.77
C GLU A 142 -2.94 20.80 15.81
N GLU A 143 -2.44 20.69 14.57
CA GLU A 143 -2.56 21.72 13.54
C GLU A 143 -3.90 21.65 12.79
N VAL A 144 -4.72 20.64 13.05
CA VAL A 144 -5.99 20.42 12.37
C VAL A 144 -7.10 21.21 13.06
N GLU A 145 -7.64 22.21 12.34
CA GLU A 145 -8.80 22.98 12.80
C GLU A 145 -10.12 22.23 12.56
N ASP A 146 -10.28 21.61 11.38
CA ASP A 146 -11.45 20.79 11.04
C ASP A 146 -11.05 19.37 10.61
N VAL A 147 -11.39 18.39 11.44
CA VAL A 147 -11.14 16.97 11.16
C VAL A 147 -11.92 16.43 9.96
N ASN A 148 -13.00 17.11 9.54
CA ASN A 148 -13.81 16.68 8.40
C ASN A 148 -13.06 16.77 7.06
N HIS A 149 -12.02 17.60 6.98
CA HIS A 149 -11.10 17.67 5.84
C HIS A 149 -10.50 16.30 5.46
N PHE A 150 -10.40 15.38 6.43
CA PHE A 150 -9.80 14.06 6.23
C PHE A 150 -10.80 12.96 5.91
N ARG A 151 -12.11 13.26 5.77
CA ARG A 151 -13.09 12.26 5.32
C ARG A 151 -12.72 11.70 3.96
N THR A 152 -12.32 12.55 3.02
CA THR A 152 -11.87 12.14 1.68
C THR A 152 -10.70 11.15 1.72
N LEU A 153 -9.83 11.25 2.73
CA LEU A 153 -8.74 10.30 2.95
C LEU A 153 -9.28 8.90 3.24
N MET A 154 -10.27 8.78 4.12
CA MET A 154 -10.94 7.51 4.41
C MET A 154 -11.77 7.03 3.22
N ASP A 155 -12.46 7.94 2.53
CA ASP A 155 -13.27 7.61 1.36
C ASP A 155 -12.43 7.00 0.23
N ILE A 156 -11.20 7.47 0.03
CA ILE A 156 -10.29 6.94 -0.98
C ILE A 156 -9.52 5.71 -0.46
N ASN A 157 -8.81 5.84 0.66
CA ASN A 157 -7.86 4.82 1.12
C ASN A 157 -8.52 3.59 1.73
N PHE A 158 -9.78 3.69 2.18
CA PHE A 158 -10.53 2.60 2.78
C PHE A 158 -11.78 2.28 1.98
N TRP A 159 -12.73 3.20 1.85
CA TRP A 159 -13.99 2.91 1.14
C TRP A 159 -13.76 2.63 -0.34
N GLY A 160 -12.81 3.31 -0.98
CA GLY A 160 -12.34 3.03 -2.34
C GLY A 160 -11.69 1.65 -2.53
N HIS A 161 -11.38 0.94 -1.45
CA HIS A 161 -11.05 -0.49 -1.48
C HIS A 161 -12.29 -1.36 -1.26
N VAL A 162 -13.19 -0.95 -0.36
CA VAL A 162 -14.39 -1.72 0.03
C VAL A 162 -15.40 -1.82 -1.10
N TYR A 163 -15.79 -0.70 -1.72
CA TYR A 163 -16.81 -0.68 -2.76
C TYR A 163 -16.48 -1.59 -3.96
N PRO A 164 -15.33 -1.44 -4.65
CA PRO A 164 -14.99 -2.33 -5.75
C PRO A 164 -14.79 -3.77 -5.31
N THR A 165 -14.28 -4.01 -4.10
CA THR A 165 -14.14 -5.37 -3.59
C THR A 165 -15.49 -6.06 -3.46
N ARG A 166 -16.47 -5.41 -2.84
CA ARG A 166 -17.83 -5.96 -2.67
C ARG A 166 -18.44 -6.32 -4.04
N LEU A 167 -18.33 -5.41 -5.00
CA LEU A 167 -18.90 -5.57 -6.35
C LEU A 167 -18.17 -6.65 -7.17
N ALA A 168 -16.85 -6.80 -7.00
CA ALA A 168 -16.04 -7.76 -7.73
C ALA A 168 -16.19 -9.21 -7.24
N ILE A 169 -16.54 -9.44 -5.96
CA ILE A 169 -16.64 -10.79 -5.35
C ILE A 169 -17.39 -11.80 -6.24
N PRO A 170 -18.64 -11.56 -6.71
CA PRO A 170 -19.35 -12.54 -7.54
C PRO A 170 -18.64 -12.90 -8.84
N HIS A 171 -17.83 -11.99 -9.40
CA HIS A 171 -17.06 -12.23 -10.63
C HIS A 171 -15.75 -12.95 -10.35
N LEU A 172 -15.05 -12.56 -9.27
CA LEU A 172 -13.82 -13.21 -8.83
C LEU A 172 -14.04 -14.65 -8.36
N LYS A 173 -15.20 -14.96 -7.77
CA LYS A 173 -15.56 -16.35 -7.42
C LYS A 173 -15.65 -17.25 -8.66
N LYS A 174 -16.16 -16.74 -9.79
CA LYS A 174 -16.28 -17.51 -11.05
C LYS A 174 -14.93 -17.87 -11.65
N THR A 175 -13.91 -17.05 -11.39
CA THR A 175 -12.56 -17.21 -11.97
C THR A 175 -11.55 -17.79 -10.99
N HIS A 176 -11.97 -18.09 -9.74
CA HIS A 176 -11.05 -18.35 -8.62
C HIS A 176 -9.93 -17.31 -8.55
N GLY A 177 -10.36 -16.05 -8.70
CA GLY A 177 -9.52 -14.89 -8.92
C GLY A 177 -8.78 -14.42 -7.66
N ARG A 178 -8.25 -13.20 -7.74
CA ARG A 178 -7.47 -12.58 -6.67
C ARG A 178 -7.87 -11.14 -6.41
N ILE A 179 -7.88 -10.76 -5.14
CA ILE A 179 -7.86 -9.36 -4.69
C ILE A 179 -6.42 -9.02 -4.29
N VAL A 180 -5.89 -7.93 -4.80
CA VAL A 180 -4.60 -7.35 -4.42
C VAL A 180 -4.86 -6.00 -3.76
N GLY A 181 -4.64 -5.91 -2.46
CA GLY A 181 -4.81 -4.67 -1.70
C GLY A 181 -3.47 -3.99 -1.45
N VAL A 182 -3.25 -2.79 -1.98
CA VAL A 182 -2.04 -2.00 -1.68
C VAL A 182 -2.28 -1.17 -0.42
N THR A 183 -1.76 -1.66 0.70
CA THR A 183 -1.85 -1.00 2.00
C THR A 183 -0.65 -0.07 2.19
N SER A 184 0.12 -0.22 3.27
CA SER A 184 1.34 0.55 3.54
C SER A 184 2.04 -0.05 4.75
N ASN A 185 3.35 0.16 4.88
CA ASN A 185 4.04 -0.02 6.15
C ASN A 185 3.37 0.81 7.28
N SER A 186 2.71 1.93 6.98
CA SER A 186 1.88 2.70 7.91
C SER A 186 0.68 1.95 8.49
N SER A 187 0.28 0.80 7.92
CA SER A 187 -0.68 -0.12 8.55
C SER A 187 -0.09 -0.81 9.79
N TYR A 188 1.22 -0.99 9.79
CA TYR A 188 1.95 -1.78 10.77
C TYR A 188 2.79 -0.95 11.72
N ILE A 189 3.12 0.30 11.44
CA ILE A 189 3.91 1.14 12.34
C ILE A 189 3.29 2.52 12.53
N PHE A 190 3.63 3.18 13.63
CA PHE A 190 3.13 4.51 13.98
C PHE A 190 4.16 5.56 13.56
N ILE A 191 3.85 6.29 12.48
CA ILE A 191 4.64 7.41 11.98
C ILE A 191 3.94 8.71 12.39
N GLY A 192 4.66 9.61 13.07
CA GLY A 192 4.13 10.93 13.41
C GLY A 192 3.70 11.70 12.16
N ARG A 193 2.76 12.64 12.31
CA ARG A 193 2.20 13.46 11.23
C ARG A 193 1.31 12.74 10.20
N ASN A 194 1.10 11.43 10.35
CA ASN A 194 0.28 10.59 9.47
C ASN A 194 -0.98 10.04 10.17
N THR A 195 -1.57 10.75 11.14
CA THR A 195 -2.62 10.20 12.03
C THR A 195 -3.77 9.54 11.27
N PHE A 196 -4.36 10.25 10.30
CA PHE A 196 -5.48 9.73 9.51
C PHE A 196 -4.99 8.73 8.45
N TYR A 197 -3.80 8.93 7.89
CA TYR A 197 -3.24 8.00 6.90
C TYR A 197 -2.96 6.62 7.51
N ASN A 198 -2.28 6.57 8.66
CA ASN A 198 -2.01 5.35 9.42
C ASN A 198 -3.33 4.64 9.77
N ALA A 199 -4.34 5.39 10.25
CA ALA A 199 -5.66 4.82 10.55
C ALA A 199 -6.33 4.21 9.31
N SER A 200 -6.34 4.92 8.18
CA SER A 200 -6.94 4.44 6.92
C SER A 200 -6.27 3.15 6.41
N LYS A 201 -4.93 3.09 6.46
CA LYS A 201 -4.17 1.93 6.01
C LYS A 201 -4.24 0.75 6.98
N ALA A 202 -4.37 1.01 8.28
CA ALA A 202 -4.65 -0.04 9.28
C ALA A 202 -6.06 -0.63 9.10
N ALA A 203 -7.06 0.20 8.79
CA ALA A 203 -8.42 -0.24 8.46
C ALA A 203 -8.44 -1.13 7.21
N ALA A 204 -7.74 -0.73 6.14
CA ALA A 204 -7.62 -1.52 4.92
C ALA A 204 -6.94 -2.88 5.15
N LEU A 205 -5.84 -2.91 5.92
CA LEU A 205 -5.16 -4.15 6.34
C LEU A 205 -6.14 -5.11 7.05
N ASN A 206 -6.81 -4.64 8.09
CA ASN A 206 -7.71 -5.49 8.87
C ASN A 206 -8.93 -5.95 8.04
N PHE A 207 -9.43 -5.09 7.14
CA PHE A 207 -10.48 -5.45 6.20
C PHE A 207 -10.08 -6.65 5.34
N TYR A 208 -8.89 -6.65 4.75
CA TYR A 208 -8.43 -7.79 3.94
C TYR A 208 -8.14 -9.04 4.76
N ASP A 209 -7.57 -8.88 5.96
CA ASP A 209 -7.32 -10.01 6.86
C ASP A 209 -8.61 -10.69 7.31
N THR A 210 -9.63 -9.91 7.64
CA THR A 210 -10.96 -10.41 8.01
C THR A 210 -11.65 -11.05 6.80
N LEU A 211 -11.68 -10.36 5.66
CA LEU A 211 -12.33 -10.85 4.44
C LEU A 211 -11.74 -12.18 3.95
N ARG A 212 -10.43 -12.40 4.15
CA ARG A 212 -9.79 -13.67 3.82
C ARG A 212 -10.38 -14.85 4.59
N MET A 213 -10.82 -14.65 5.83
CA MET A 213 -11.46 -15.70 6.62
C MET A 213 -12.88 -16.01 6.13
N GLU A 214 -13.57 -15.00 5.60
CA GLU A 214 -14.93 -15.12 5.08
C GLU A 214 -14.98 -15.73 3.67
N LEU A 215 -14.04 -15.35 2.79
CA LEU A 215 -14.00 -15.82 1.40
C LEU A 215 -13.31 -17.18 1.22
N GLY A 216 -12.55 -17.64 2.22
CA GLY A 216 -11.88 -18.94 2.20
C GLY A 216 -10.96 -19.13 0.98
N GLY A 217 -11.11 -20.28 0.31
CA GLY A 217 -10.31 -20.63 -0.87
C GLY A 217 -10.87 -20.13 -2.21
N ASP A 218 -12.08 -19.55 -2.24
CA ASP A 218 -12.75 -19.16 -3.47
C ASP A 218 -12.02 -18.00 -4.17
N ILE A 219 -11.50 -17.05 -3.38
CA ILE A 219 -10.80 -15.87 -3.85
C ILE A 219 -9.50 -15.71 -3.05
N ARG A 220 -8.38 -15.62 -3.75
CA ARG A 220 -7.08 -15.34 -3.11
C ARG A 220 -7.00 -13.86 -2.73
N ILE A 221 -6.39 -13.53 -1.59
CA ILE A 221 -6.14 -12.14 -1.19
C ILE A 221 -4.66 -11.94 -0.91
N THR A 222 -4.03 -11.06 -1.67
CA THR A 222 -2.65 -10.61 -1.48
C THR A 222 -2.63 -9.18 -0.98
N GLU A 223 -1.94 -8.95 0.13
CA GLU A 223 -1.75 -7.62 0.69
C GLU A 223 -0.34 -7.15 0.38
N VAL A 224 -0.24 -6.05 -0.35
CA VAL A 224 1.02 -5.42 -0.70
C VAL A 224 1.27 -4.34 0.34
N VAL A 225 2.43 -4.40 0.98
CA VAL A 225 2.86 -3.52 2.08
C VAL A 225 4.09 -2.75 1.63
N PRO A 226 3.92 -1.63 0.90
CA PRO A 226 5.03 -0.80 0.48
C PRO A 226 5.74 -0.12 1.65
N GLY A 227 7.05 -0.03 1.55
CA GLY A 227 7.86 0.98 2.21
C GLY A 227 7.75 2.33 1.51
N VAL A 228 8.88 3.05 1.38
CA VAL A 228 8.94 4.28 0.59
C VAL A 228 9.22 3.92 -0.87
N VAL A 229 8.26 4.19 -1.74
CA VAL A 229 8.35 3.91 -3.19
C VAL A 229 8.21 5.20 -3.96
N GLU A 230 9.00 5.35 -5.02
CA GLU A 230 8.92 6.47 -5.95
C GLU A 230 7.49 6.65 -6.51
N SER A 231 6.89 7.81 -6.27
CA SER A 231 5.53 8.14 -6.74
C SER A 231 5.26 9.63 -6.59
N GLU A 232 4.14 10.12 -7.12
CA GLU A 232 3.70 11.50 -6.86
C GLU A 232 3.52 11.78 -5.36
N ILE A 233 3.08 10.78 -4.58
CA ILE A 233 2.96 10.88 -3.11
C ILE A 233 4.34 11.19 -2.50
N THR A 234 5.38 10.46 -2.89
CA THR A 234 6.75 10.67 -2.39
C THR A 234 7.50 11.81 -3.09
N LYS A 235 6.89 12.47 -4.08
CA LYS A 235 7.30 13.81 -4.56
C LYS A 235 6.75 14.94 -3.71
N GLY A 236 5.83 14.66 -2.78
CA GLY A 236 5.23 15.63 -1.87
C GLY A 236 3.77 15.93 -2.16
N LYS A 237 3.09 15.17 -3.01
CA LYS A 237 1.64 15.31 -3.22
C LYS A 237 0.87 14.81 -2.00
N ILE A 238 0.50 15.74 -1.12
CA ILE A 238 -0.12 15.47 0.18
C ILE A 238 -1.48 16.16 0.32
N LEU A 239 -2.31 15.58 1.18
CA LEU A 239 -3.50 16.22 1.75
C LEU A 239 -3.05 17.04 2.95
N THR A 240 -3.17 18.35 2.84
CA THR A 240 -2.77 19.33 3.86
C THR A 240 -3.76 19.40 5.02
N LYS A 241 -3.41 20.15 6.07
CA LYS A 241 -4.29 20.38 7.23
C LYS A 241 -5.58 21.12 6.88
N GLU A 242 -5.56 21.91 5.81
CA GLU A 242 -6.72 22.61 5.25
C GLU A 242 -7.59 21.71 4.35
N GLY A 243 -7.25 20.43 4.17
CA GLY A 243 -8.02 19.51 3.31
C GLY A 243 -7.76 19.69 1.81
N GLU A 244 -6.72 20.43 1.44
CA GLU A 244 -6.34 20.67 0.05
C GLU A 244 -5.21 19.73 -0.38
N MET A 245 -5.29 19.24 -1.62
CA MET A 245 -4.19 18.49 -2.23
C MET A 245 -3.14 19.46 -2.76
N LYS A 246 -1.92 19.43 -2.21
CA LYS A 246 -0.78 20.27 -2.64
C LYS A 246 0.47 19.44 -2.84
N VAL A 247 1.43 19.99 -3.58
CA VAL A 247 2.79 19.44 -3.63
C VAL A 247 3.64 20.23 -2.64
N ASP A 248 4.04 19.57 -1.55
CA ASP A 248 4.89 20.14 -0.51
C ASP A 248 6.05 19.18 -0.20
N GLN A 249 7.24 19.56 -0.66
CA GLN A 249 8.45 18.77 -0.48
C GLN A 249 9.03 18.89 0.93
N ASP A 250 8.76 19.99 1.63
CA ASP A 250 9.26 20.23 2.99
C ASP A 250 8.52 19.35 3.99
N GLU A 251 7.19 19.32 3.88
CA GLU A 251 6.33 18.44 4.66
C GLU A 251 6.68 16.97 4.44
N ARG A 252 6.86 16.59 3.17
CA ARG A 252 7.34 15.26 2.78
C ARG A 252 8.68 14.92 3.44
N ASP A 253 9.69 15.77 3.30
CA ASP A 253 11.05 15.46 3.80
C ASP A 253 11.10 15.34 5.32
N ALA A 254 10.24 16.08 6.01
CA ALA A 254 10.11 15.99 7.45
C ALA A 254 9.50 14.67 7.95
N ILE A 255 8.83 13.89 7.08
CA ILE A 255 8.44 12.51 7.37
C ILE A 255 9.40 11.48 6.77
N LEU A 256 9.75 11.59 5.49
CA LEU A 256 10.57 10.57 4.83
C LEU A 256 11.99 10.53 5.41
N GLY A 257 12.54 11.69 5.76
CA GLY A 257 13.90 11.84 6.27
C GLY A 257 14.91 11.07 5.42
N PRO A 258 15.87 10.35 6.05
CA PRO A 258 16.89 9.58 5.33
C PRO A 258 16.40 8.20 4.87
N THR A 259 15.10 7.91 4.91
CA THR A 259 14.58 6.59 4.52
C THR A 259 14.78 6.36 3.02
N PRO A 260 15.45 5.26 2.61
CA PRO A 260 15.65 4.95 1.20
C PRO A 260 14.33 4.76 0.46
N ALA A 261 14.18 5.43 -0.68
CA ALA A 261 13.07 5.27 -1.60
C ALA A 261 13.45 4.31 -2.73
N GLU A 262 12.64 3.28 -2.93
CA GLU A 262 12.85 2.30 -3.99
C GLU A 262 12.31 2.82 -5.35
N PRO A 263 13.00 2.56 -6.47
CA PRO A 263 12.45 2.78 -7.80
C PRO A 263 11.16 1.99 -8.03
N VAL A 264 10.13 2.68 -8.51
CA VAL A 264 8.78 2.11 -8.64
C VAL A 264 8.68 0.94 -9.64
N GLY A 265 9.57 0.91 -10.64
CA GLY A 265 9.64 -0.19 -11.60
C GLY A 265 10.11 -1.51 -10.96
N ASP A 266 11.07 -1.44 -10.03
CA ASP A 266 11.58 -2.62 -9.34
C ASP A 266 10.58 -3.11 -8.30
N PHE A 267 9.97 -2.17 -7.55
CA PHE A 267 8.86 -2.44 -6.66
C PHE A 267 7.71 -3.16 -7.39
N ALA A 268 7.21 -2.61 -8.49
CA ALA A 268 6.09 -3.19 -9.23
C ALA A 268 6.42 -4.58 -9.78
N ARG A 269 7.66 -4.80 -10.25
CA ARG A 269 8.13 -6.10 -10.73
C ARG A 269 8.15 -7.13 -9.60
N ALA A 270 8.64 -6.76 -8.42
CA ALA A 270 8.65 -7.61 -7.23
C ALA A 270 7.22 -7.95 -6.79
N VAL A 271 6.32 -6.96 -6.77
CA VAL A 271 4.91 -7.13 -6.42
C VAL A 271 4.20 -8.08 -7.36
N VAL A 272 4.22 -7.84 -8.68
CA VAL A 272 3.51 -8.71 -9.63
C VAL A 272 4.09 -10.13 -9.62
N ARG A 273 5.43 -10.27 -9.47
CA ARG A 273 6.07 -11.58 -9.29
C ARG A 273 5.51 -12.31 -8.08
N ASP A 274 5.51 -11.68 -6.90
CA ASP A 274 5.11 -12.35 -5.66
C ASP A 274 3.59 -12.59 -5.59
N VAL A 275 2.79 -11.70 -6.19
CA VAL A 275 1.36 -11.92 -6.45
C VAL A 275 1.17 -13.20 -7.27
N CYS A 276 1.84 -13.34 -8.43
CA CYS A 276 1.71 -14.54 -9.27
C CYS A 276 2.18 -15.81 -8.54
N ARG A 277 3.15 -15.70 -7.63
CA ARG A 277 3.61 -16.83 -6.77
C ARG A 277 2.63 -17.20 -5.65
N GLY A 278 1.50 -16.50 -5.52
CA GLY A 278 0.50 -16.78 -4.49
C GLY A 278 0.84 -16.21 -3.11
N ALA A 279 1.71 -15.19 -3.04
CA ALA A 279 2.05 -14.57 -1.76
C ALA A 279 0.80 -13.99 -1.07
N ARG A 280 0.67 -14.26 0.24
CA ARG A 280 -0.37 -13.64 1.08
C ARG A 280 -0.03 -12.19 1.42
N TYR A 281 1.24 -11.94 1.73
CA TYR A 281 1.77 -10.60 2.01
C TYR A 281 3.01 -10.35 1.16
N VAL A 282 3.12 -9.15 0.61
CA VAL A 282 4.31 -8.68 -0.12
C VAL A 282 4.84 -7.45 0.59
N PHE A 283 5.83 -7.65 1.46
CA PHE A 283 6.59 -6.55 2.06
C PHE A 283 7.73 -6.19 1.12
N GLU A 284 7.73 -4.95 0.63
CA GLU A 284 8.81 -4.47 -0.22
C GLU A 284 9.24 -3.06 0.24
N PRO A 285 10.50 -2.90 0.69
CA PRO A 285 11.51 -3.94 0.87
C PRO A 285 11.22 -4.93 2.01
N ARG A 286 11.65 -6.18 1.83
CA ARG A 286 11.33 -7.31 2.74
C ARG A 286 11.77 -7.09 4.20
N TRP A 287 12.78 -6.25 4.44
CA TRP A 287 13.29 -5.96 5.78
C TRP A 287 12.28 -5.17 6.64
N TYR A 288 11.24 -4.56 6.04
CA TYR A 288 10.15 -3.94 6.81
C TYR A 288 9.40 -4.94 7.71
N MET A 289 9.44 -6.24 7.39
CA MET A 289 8.97 -7.29 8.30
C MET A 289 9.69 -7.25 9.66
N GLY A 290 10.97 -6.87 9.69
CA GLY A 290 11.74 -6.68 10.93
C GLY A 290 11.27 -5.46 11.73
N VAL A 291 10.85 -4.38 11.06
CA VAL A 291 10.28 -3.20 11.74
C VAL A 291 8.94 -3.55 12.39
N TYR A 292 8.14 -4.42 11.77
CA TYR A 292 6.93 -4.92 12.39
C TYR A 292 7.22 -5.73 13.67
N LEU A 293 8.28 -6.53 13.70
CA LEU A 293 8.71 -7.21 14.93
C LEU A 293 9.10 -6.21 16.02
N LEU A 294 9.72 -5.07 15.68
CA LEU A 294 9.96 -4.00 16.66
C LEU A 294 8.67 -3.45 17.25
N ARG A 295 7.59 -3.29 16.47
CA ARG A 295 6.28 -2.89 17.04
C ARG A 295 5.78 -3.90 18.07
N VAL A 296 5.88 -5.19 17.77
CA VAL A 296 5.31 -6.25 18.62
C VAL A 296 6.17 -6.47 19.87
N CYS A 297 7.49 -6.46 19.73
CA CYS A 297 8.41 -6.81 20.80
C CYS A 297 8.96 -5.61 21.57
N LEU A 298 9.11 -4.45 20.92
CA LEU A 298 9.76 -3.24 21.46
C LEU A 298 9.00 -1.95 21.04
N PRO A 299 7.68 -1.84 21.31
CA PRO A 299 6.86 -0.73 20.82
C PRO A 299 7.36 0.64 21.29
N GLU A 300 7.92 0.74 22.49
CA GLU A 300 8.49 1.98 23.04
C GLU A 300 9.71 2.44 22.23
N VAL A 301 10.54 1.49 21.77
CA VAL A 301 11.71 1.79 20.94
C VAL A 301 11.24 2.32 19.58
N LEU A 302 10.24 1.68 18.98
CA LEU A 302 9.66 2.16 17.72
C LEU A 302 9.03 3.55 17.88
N ALA A 303 8.29 3.78 18.96
CA ALA A 303 7.66 5.07 19.25
C ALA A 303 8.70 6.18 19.49
N TRP A 304 9.77 5.88 20.22
CA TRP A 304 10.87 6.81 20.46
C TRP A 304 11.57 7.19 19.15
N ASN A 305 11.90 6.21 18.30
CA ASN A 305 12.50 6.46 16.99
C ASN A 305 11.59 7.29 16.09
N SER A 306 10.30 6.95 16.01
CA SER A 306 9.32 7.70 15.22
C SER A 306 9.21 9.15 15.70
N ARG A 307 9.04 9.37 17.01
CA ARG A 307 9.00 10.72 17.59
C ARG A 307 10.27 11.51 17.31
N LEU A 308 11.43 10.89 17.48
CA LEU A 308 12.71 11.53 17.25
C LEU A 308 12.87 12.00 15.79
N LEU A 309 12.42 11.19 14.83
CA LEU A 309 12.64 11.44 13.40
C LEU A 309 11.59 12.35 12.77
N THR A 310 10.33 12.31 13.22
CA THR A 310 9.21 12.95 12.52
C THR A 310 8.48 14.03 13.31
N VAL A 311 8.82 14.26 14.59
CA VAL A 311 8.23 15.35 15.38
C VAL A 311 9.27 16.46 15.55
N GLY A 312 8.82 17.71 15.50
CA GLY A 312 9.68 18.88 15.61
C GLY A 312 10.57 18.85 16.86
N ARG A 313 11.80 19.35 16.71
CA ARG A 313 12.76 19.43 17.81
C ARG A 313 12.27 20.39 18.91
N ALA A 314 12.64 20.12 20.15
CA ALA A 314 12.37 21.06 21.24
C ALA A 314 13.05 22.41 20.94
N GLY A 315 12.25 23.49 20.83
CA GLY A 315 12.73 24.83 20.47
C GLY A 315 12.74 25.14 18.97
N ALA A 316 12.26 24.24 18.10
CA ALA A 316 12.10 24.51 16.67
C ALA A 316 11.03 25.57 16.39
N THR A 317 11.27 26.43 15.40
CA THR A 317 10.33 27.46 14.95
C THR A 317 9.30 26.96 13.94
N SER A 318 9.52 25.76 13.37
CA SER A 318 8.63 25.11 12.41
C SER A 318 8.41 23.65 12.79
N THR A 319 7.18 23.15 12.59
CA THR A 319 6.83 21.74 12.79
C THR A 319 7.49 20.80 11.79
N THR A 320 8.09 21.34 10.71
CA THR A 320 8.88 20.60 9.72
C THR A 320 10.36 20.46 10.09
N ASP A 321 10.87 21.16 11.11
CA ASP A 321 12.27 21.03 11.58
C ASP A 321 12.44 19.77 12.44
N THR A 322 12.48 18.63 11.77
CA THR A 322 12.63 17.30 12.36
C THR A 322 14.06 16.80 12.23
N LEU A 323 14.48 15.87 13.10
CA LEU A 323 15.78 15.21 12.95
C LEU A 323 15.88 14.48 11.60
N GLY A 324 14.79 13.87 11.13
CA GLY A 324 14.74 13.20 9.83
C GLY A 324 15.05 14.15 8.68
N LYS A 325 14.43 15.34 8.68
CA LYS A 325 14.70 16.39 7.68
C LYS A 325 16.16 16.83 7.70
N TRP A 326 16.67 17.16 8.89
CA TRP A 326 18.05 17.57 9.06
C TRP A 326 19.05 16.52 8.55
N LEU A 327 18.78 15.22 8.81
CA LEU A 327 19.63 14.12 8.35
C LEU A 327 19.65 14.00 6.82
N VAL A 328 18.51 14.17 6.13
CA VAL A 328 18.46 14.05 4.66
C VAL A 328 19.11 15.26 3.96
N GLU A 329 19.14 16.41 4.63
CA GLU A 329 19.82 17.63 4.17
C GLU A 329 21.36 17.56 4.29
N LEU A 330 21.90 16.58 5.03
CA LEU A 330 23.34 16.37 5.11
C LEU A 330 23.94 16.10 3.71
N PRO A 331 25.16 16.62 3.43
CA PRO A 331 25.77 16.50 2.11
C PRO A 331 25.83 15.05 1.61
N GLY A 332 25.20 14.80 0.45
CA GLY A 332 25.22 13.49 -0.21
C GLY A 332 24.12 12.51 0.23
N VAL A 333 23.48 12.70 1.39
CA VAL A 333 22.47 11.77 1.90
C VAL A 333 21.25 11.70 0.99
N ARG A 334 20.65 12.87 0.66
CA ARG A 334 19.53 12.94 -0.31
C ARG A 334 19.84 12.22 -1.63
N ARG A 335 21.09 12.33 -2.11
CA ARG A 335 21.50 11.69 -3.37
C ARG A 335 21.61 10.16 -3.26
N ALA A 336 21.96 9.66 -2.08
CA ALA A 336 22.08 8.23 -1.80
C ALA A 336 20.72 7.56 -1.56
N VAL A 337 19.75 8.27 -0.99
CA VAL A 337 18.48 7.68 -0.54
C VAL A 337 17.27 7.99 -1.43
N GLN A 338 17.30 9.07 -2.22
CA GLN A 338 16.19 9.45 -3.10
C GLN A 338 16.58 9.31 -4.57
N PRO A 339 15.80 8.58 -5.41
CA PRO A 339 15.94 8.60 -6.87
C PRO A 339 15.90 10.02 -7.44
N PRO A 340 16.52 10.28 -8.61
CA PRO A 340 16.55 11.63 -9.21
C PRO A 340 15.18 12.28 -9.38
N SER A 341 14.17 11.48 -9.74
CA SER A 341 12.80 11.92 -9.95
C SER A 341 12.13 12.48 -8.69
N LEU A 342 12.46 11.98 -7.49
CA LEU A 342 11.90 12.47 -6.22
C LEU A 342 12.50 13.81 -5.77
N ARG A 343 13.57 14.25 -6.44
CA ARG A 343 14.19 15.55 -6.18
C ARG A 343 13.49 16.68 -6.96
N SER A 344 12.66 16.34 -7.94
CA SER A 344 11.79 17.29 -8.66
C SER A 344 10.38 17.30 -8.03
N PRO A 345 9.75 18.48 -7.88
CA PRO A 345 8.35 18.58 -7.46
C PRO A 345 7.35 18.26 -8.58
N GLU A 346 7.80 18.09 -9.82
CA GLU A 346 6.93 17.88 -10.98
C GLU A 346 6.12 16.58 -10.87
N ILE A 347 4.80 16.69 -10.98
CA ILE A 347 3.85 15.58 -11.04
C ILE A 347 3.17 15.57 -12.41
N LYS A 348 2.58 14.43 -12.82
CA LYS A 348 1.80 14.42 -14.07
C LYS A 348 0.63 15.40 -13.91
N GLU A 349 0.37 16.20 -14.94
CA GLU A 349 -0.78 17.11 -14.97
C GLU A 349 -2.11 16.32 -15.14
N GLN A 350 -3.24 17.02 -15.10
CA GLN A 350 -4.58 16.43 -15.12
C GLN A 350 -4.88 15.67 -16.42
#